data_AF-A0AAZ3PA92-F1
#
_entry.id   AF-A0AAZ3PA92-F1
#
_cell.length_a   1.000
_cell.length_b   1.000
_cell.length_c   1.000
_cell.angle_alpha   90.00
_cell.angle_beta   90.00
_cell.angle_gamma   90.00
#
_symmetry.space_group_name_H-M   'P 1'
#
loop_
_entity.id
_entity.type
_entity.pdbx_description
1 polymer ?
#
loop_
_entity_poly.entity_id
_entity_poly.type
_entity_poly.pdbx_seq_one_letter_code
_entity_poly.pdbx_strand_id
1 'polypeptide(L)'
;PRIREKGSEILREQLDAAQKELKLKDKECERLSQVRDQLEQELEELTASLFEEAHKMVREANVKQAAAEKQLKEAQGKIDVLQAEVSALKTMVLTSTPSSPNRQAHPQLLSPGTRSKGASPRHGGGHTRNKSASWALPLAPGGNLDLHSLQPVREDKEPTVPALLSLILCLVPGHSISVTYEPYWAEKGEGPRSLSRQMDNVLYAEFLTWKDRPSLDRTSAFLGRIYREDIGPCLSFTKSELSQSVQNAVENNSLTIEPVAVSALPMVKRVVLCFSASDRKCALSGMSRSCKHRIKLGDRESYYHISPSSRARITAVCNFFTYIRYIQQGLVRHDAEQMFWEVTRLRREMTVAKLGFYLTDTDQG
;
A
#
# COMPACT_ATOMS: atom_id res chain seq x y z
N PRO A 1 -74.30 -15.80 12.57
CA PRO A 1 -73.74 -17.09 13.04
C PRO A 1 -72.88 -17.80 11.99
N ARG A 2 -73.45 -18.20 10.84
CA ARG A 2 -72.75 -18.98 9.79
C ARG A 2 -71.54 -18.28 9.13
N ILE A 3 -71.57 -16.95 8.96
CA ILE A 3 -70.45 -16.20 8.34
C ILE A 3 -69.24 -16.14 9.29
N ARG A 4 -69.51 -16.02 10.59
CA ARG A 4 -68.47 -15.96 11.63
C ARG A 4 -67.77 -17.31 11.81
N GLU A 5 -68.51 -18.39 11.63
CA GLU A 5 -68.03 -19.78 11.68
C GLU A 5 -67.12 -20.08 10.47
N LYS A 6 -67.57 -19.77 9.24
CA LYS A 6 -66.75 -19.89 8.04
C LYS A 6 -65.47 -19.04 8.08
N GLY A 7 -65.56 -17.81 8.61
CA GLY A 7 -64.38 -16.96 8.80
C GLY A 7 -63.38 -17.55 9.80
N SER A 8 -63.86 -18.22 10.86
CA SER A 8 -62.99 -18.88 11.83
C SER A 8 -62.30 -20.13 11.28
N GLU A 9 -62.93 -20.86 10.37
CA GLU A 9 -62.33 -22.01 9.68
C GLU A 9 -61.21 -21.57 8.74
N ILE A 10 -61.44 -20.55 7.92
CA ILE A 10 -60.43 -19.99 6.98
C ILE A 10 -59.21 -19.49 7.75
N LEU A 11 -59.42 -18.75 8.84
CA LEU A 11 -58.32 -18.26 9.68
C LEU A 11 -57.51 -19.40 10.31
N ARG A 12 -58.18 -20.51 10.67
CA ARG A 12 -57.52 -21.70 11.23
C ARG A 12 -56.68 -22.43 10.19
N GLU A 13 -57.18 -22.56 8.97
CA GLU A 13 -56.42 -23.13 7.84
C GLU A 13 -55.21 -22.27 7.48
N GLN A 14 -55.36 -20.95 7.41
CA GLN A 14 -54.26 -20.02 7.17
C GLN A 14 -53.20 -20.09 8.27
N LEU A 15 -53.63 -20.22 9.53
CA LEU A 15 -52.71 -20.38 10.66
C LEU A 15 -51.93 -21.69 10.57
N ASP A 16 -52.57 -22.80 10.22
CA ASP A 16 -51.91 -24.11 10.06
C ASP A 16 -50.93 -24.11 8.87
N ALA A 17 -51.30 -23.47 7.75
CA ALA A 17 -50.41 -23.30 6.61
C ALA A 17 -49.17 -22.48 6.97
N ALA A 18 -49.34 -21.34 7.66
CA ALA A 18 -48.23 -20.51 8.12
C ALA A 18 -47.32 -21.26 9.13
N GLN A 19 -47.89 -22.07 10.03
CA GLN A 19 -47.12 -22.89 10.96
C GLN A 19 -46.29 -23.97 10.26
N LYS A 20 -46.82 -24.58 9.19
CA LYS A 20 -46.08 -25.55 8.37
C LYS A 20 -44.93 -24.90 7.61
N GLU A 21 -45.17 -23.73 7.02
CA GLU A 21 -44.12 -22.98 6.33
C GLU A 21 -43.00 -22.55 7.30
N LEU A 22 -43.37 -22.08 8.49
CA LEU A 22 -42.41 -21.70 9.53
C LEU A 22 -41.53 -22.89 9.93
N LYS A 23 -42.13 -24.06 10.18
CA LYS A 23 -41.37 -25.29 10.51
C LYS A 23 -40.41 -25.72 9.41
N LEU A 24 -40.76 -25.50 8.14
CA LEU A 24 -39.85 -25.79 7.03
C LEU A 24 -38.68 -24.80 7.00
N LYS A 25 -38.96 -23.51 7.23
CA LYS A 25 -37.91 -22.48 7.35
C LYS A 25 -37.00 -22.71 8.55
N ASP A 26 -37.53 -23.15 9.69
CA ASP A 26 -36.73 -23.49 10.88
C ASP A 26 -35.73 -24.62 10.58
N LYS A 27 -36.16 -25.66 9.84
CA LYS A 27 -35.26 -26.75 9.41
C LYS A 27 -34.17 -26.27 8.46
N GLU A 28 -34.50 -25.36 7.55
CA GLU A 28 -33.51 -24.78 6.64
C GLU A 28 -32.53 -23.86 7.37
N CYS A 29 -33.00 -23.08 8.35
CA CYS A 29 -32.15 -22.30 9.24
C CYS A 29 -31.18 -23.19 10.03
N GLU A 30 -31.66 -24.33 10.55
CA GLU A 30 -30.81 -25.30 11.26
C GLU A 30 -29.71 -25.86 10.34
N ARG A 31 -30.09 -26.24 9.12
CA ARG A 31 -29.15 -26.73 8.10
C ARG A 31 -28.10 -25.67 7.74
N LEU A 32 -28.53 -24.42 7.56
CA LEU A 32 -27.63 -23.30 7.27
C LEU A 32 -26.72 -22.97 8.46
N SER A 33 -27.21 -23.11 9.70
CA SER A 33 -26.38 -22.95 10.91
C SER A 33 -25.25 -23.98 10.94
N GLN A 34 -25.55 -25.24 10.65
CA GLN A 34 -24.52 -26.30 10.60
C GLN A 34 -23.45 -26.03 9.54
N VAL A 35 -23.84 -25.55 8.36
CA VAL A 35 -22.89 -25.17 7.30
C VAL A 35 -22.03 -23.99 7.74
N ARG A 36 -22.62 -22.98 8.39
CA ARG A 36 -21.85 -21.84 8.93
C ARG A 36 -20.82 -22.34 9.95
N ASP A 37 -21.23 -23.17 10.89
CA ASP A 37 -20.36 -23.65 11.97
C ASP A 37 -19.20 -24.49 11.40
N GLN A 38 -19.44 -25.29 10.37
CA GLN A 38 -18.40 -26.02 9.66
C GLN A 38 -17.41 -25.09 8.94
N LEU A 39 -17.91 -24.06 8.24
CA LEU A 39 -17.06 -23.08 7.57
C LEU A 39 -16.25 -22.25 8.58
N GLU A 40 -16.83 -21.92 9.74
CA GLU A 40 -16.15 -21.21 10.82
C GLU A 40 -14.99 -22.05 11.37
N GLN A 41 -15.19 -23.36 11.57
CA GLN A 41 -14.13 -24.27 11.96
C GLN A 41 -13.01 -24.36 10.90
N GLU A 42 -13.35 -24.53 9.62
CA GLU A 42 -12.36 -24.59 8.54
C GLU A 42 -11.55 -23.28 8.43
N LEU A 43 -12.20 -22.14 8.66
CA LEU A 43 -11.53 -20.84 8.70
C LEU A 43 -10.59 -20.70 9.90
N GLU A 44 -11.00 -21.19 11.08
CA GLU A 44 -10.14 -21.19 12.27
C GLU A 44 -8.89 -22.05 12.05
N GLU A 45 -9.06 -23.26 11.50
CA GLU A 45 -7.94 -24.17 11.20
C GLU A 45 -6.98 -23.58 10.16
N LEU A 46 -7.52 -23.00 9.07
CA LEU A 46 -6.71 -22.33 8.06
C LEU A 46 -5.96 -21.13 8.63
N THR A 47 -6.64 -20.34 9.48
CA THR A 47 -6.04 -19.16 10.12
C THR A 47 -4.89 -19.57 11.04
N ALA A 48 -5.05 -20.64 11.83
CA ALA A 48 -3.99 -21.18 12.67
C ALA A 48 -2.77 -21.62 11.83
N SER A 49 -3.02 -22.37 10.75
CA SER A 49 -1.95 -22.82 9.84
C SER A 49 -1.19 -21.66 9.18
N LEU A 50 -1.90 -20.61 8.76
CA LEU A 50 -1.28 -19.42 8.17
C LEU A 50 -0.40 -18.67 9.17
N PHE A 51 -0.82 -18.54 10.43
CA PHE A 51 0.00 -17.92 11.47
C PHE A 51 1.26 -18.73 11.77
N GLU A 52 1.15 -20.06 11.84
CA GLU A 52 2.31 -20.93 12.06
C GLU A 52 3.34 -20.81 10.93
N GLU A 53 2.89 -20.80 9.68
CA GLU A 53 3.78 -20.67 8.52
C GLU A 53 4.41 -19.27 8.46
N ALA A 54 3.65 -18.22 8.75
CA ALA A 54 4.20 -16.86 8.85
C ALA A 54 5.27 -16.75 9.95
N HIS A 55 5.03 -17.32 11.14
CA HIS A 55 6.03 -17.35 12.21
C HIS A 55 7.27 -18.16 11.83
N LYS A 56 7.10 -19.27 11.09
CA LYS A 56 8.22 -20.05 10.55
C LYS A 56 9.05 -19.23 9.57
N MET A 57 8.43 -18.56 8.59
CA MET A 57 9.14 -17.71 7.63
C MET A 57 9.93 -16.59 8.32
N VAL A 58 9.35 -15.93 9.32
CA VAL A 58 10.02 -14.88 10.10
C VAL A 58 11.21 -15.42 10.88
N ARG A 59 11.07 -16.58 11.52
CA ARG A 59 12.18 -17.24 12.23
C ARG A 59 13.32 -17.58 11.27
N GLU A 60 13.01 -18.15 10.10
CA GLU A 60 14.02 -18.47 9.10
C GLU A 60 14.75 -17.23 8.58
N ALA A 61 14.02 -16.13 8.34
CA ALA A 61 14.61 -14.86 7.94
C ALA A 61 15.54 -14.30 9.03
N ASN A 62 15.12 -14.31 10.29
CA ASN A 62 15.92 -13.84 11.43
C ASN A 62 17.20 -14.67 11.61
N VAL A 63 17.12 -15.99 11.44
CA VAL A 63 18.30 -16.87 11.49
C VAL A 63 19.28 -16.55 10.36
N LYS A 64 18.77 -16.36 9.13
CA LYS A 64 19.61 -15.98 7.98
C LYS A 64 20.25 -14.61 8.18
N GLN A 65 19.51 -13.63 8.71
CA GLN A 65 20.02 -12.31 9.02
C GLN A 65 21.14 -12.37 10.08
N ALA A 66 20.91 -13.07 11.19
CA ALA A 66 21.91 -13.23 12.24
C ALA A 66 23.19 -13.90 11.73
N ALA A 67 23.07 -14.89 10.83
CA ALA A 67 24.22 -15.52 10.20
C ALA A 67 25.02 -14.54 9.30
N ALA A 68 24.32 -13.74 8.49
CA ALA A 68 24.95 -12.74 7.62
C ALA A 68 25.63 -11.62 8.44
N GLU A 69 24.99 -11.12 9.49
CA GLU A 69 25.55 -10.10 10.39
C GLU A 69 26.80 -10.62 11.10
N LYS A 70 26.80 -11.88 11.53
CA LYS A 70 27.99 -12.52 12.11
C LYS A 70 29.14 -12.56 11.09
N GLN A 71 28.88 -12.98 9.86
CA GLN A 71 29.90 -13.02 8.81
C GLN A 71 30.44 -11.62 8.47
N LEU A 72 29.57 -10.61 8.44
CA LEU A 72 29.97 -9.22 8.25
C LEU A 72 30.92 -8.76 9.35
N LYS A 73 30.60 -9.06 10.61
CA LYS A 73 31.45 -8.70 11.76
C LYS A 73 32.81 -9.39 11.70
N GLU A 74 32.85 -10.66 11.32
CA GLU A 74 34.11 -11.39 11.13
C GLU A 74 34.96 -10.80 9.99
N ALA A 75 34.32 -10.44 8.87
CA ALA A 75 35.01 -9.79 7.76
C ALA A 75 35.53 -8.39 8.12
N GLN A 76 34.74 -7.60 8.85
CA GLN A 76 35.13 -6.29 9.34
C GLN A 76 36.38 -6.39 10.24
N GLY A 77 36.40 -7.36 11.16
CA GLY A 77 37.58 -7.59 12.01
C GLY A 77 38.83 -7.97 11.22
N LYS A 78 38.70 -8.74 10.12
CA LYS A 78 39.83 -9.02 9.22
C LYS A 78 40.34 -7.75 8.52
N ILE A 79 39.44 -6.86 8.09
CA ILE A 79 39.81 -5.57 7.48
C ILE A 79 40.59 -4.72 8.49
N ASP A 80 40.13 -4.64 9.74
CA ASP A 80 40.79 -3.84 10.78
C ASP A 80 42.21 -4.34 11.06
N VAL A 81 42.40 -5.66 11.15
CA VAL A 81 43.73 -6.28 11.31
C VAL A 81 44.63 -5.96 10.11
N LEU A 82 44.15 -6.20 8.89
CA LEU A 82 44.91 -5.91 7.67
C LEU A 82 45.27 -4.43 7.54
N GLN A 83 44.35 -3.53 7.93
CA GLN A 83 44.59 -2.10 7.90
C GLN A 83 45.65 -1.68 8.93
N ALA A 84 45.67 -2.29 10.11
CA ALA A 84 46.73 -2.10 11.10
C ALA A 84 48.09 -2.60 10.60
N GLU A 85 48.14 -3.77 9.98
CA GLU A 85 49.36 -4.32 9.37
C GLU A 85 49.91 -3.41 8.27
N VAL A 86 49.06 -2.98 7.33
CA VAL A 86 49.44 -2.05 6.25
C VAL A 86 49.96 -0.73 6.81
N SER A 87 49.33 -0.21 7.87
CA SER A 87 49.78 1.02 8.54
C SER A 87 51.16 0.86 9.18
N ALA A 88 51.41 -0.27 9.86
CA ALA A 88 52.70 -0.59 10.45
C ALA A 88 53.79 -0.76 9.38
N LEU A 89 53.50 -1.52 8.31
CA LEU A 89 54.37 -1.70 7.15
C LEU A 89 54.73 -0.35 6.49
N LYS A 90 53.74 0.52 6.27
CA LYS A 90 53.95 1.86 5.71
C LYS A 90 54.88 2.69 6.60
N THR A 91 54.69 2.63 7.92
CA THR A 91 55.55 3.32 8.89
C THR A 91 56.99 2.80 8.83
N MET A 92 57.19 1.47 8.82
CA MET A 92 58.52 0.87 8.69
C MET A 92 59.22 1.34 7.40
N VAL A 93 58.56 1.27 6.25
CA VAL A 93 59.13 1.71 4.97
C VAL A 93 59.54 3.19 5.01
N LEU A 94 58.70 4.06 5.56
CA LEU A 94 59.00 5.49 5.71
C LEU A 94 60.18 5.74 6.66
N THR A 95 60.36 4.92 7.70
CA THR A 95 61.52 5.04 8.61
C THR A 95 62.80 4.42 8.04
N SER A 96 62.71 3.42 7.16
CA SER A 96 63.85 2.77 6.51
C SER A 96 64.36 3.50 5.27
N THR A 97 63.59 4.45 4.74
CA THR A 97 64.04 5.34 3.65
C THR A 97 63.94 6.79 4.12
N PRO A 98 65.03 7.42 4.60
CA PRO A 98 64.97 8.82 4.99
C PRO A 98 64.64 9.68 3.77
N SER A 99 63.66 10.57 3.95
CA SER A 99 63.15 11.52 2.99
C SER A 99 64.24 12.45 2.45
N SER A 100 64.98 12.01 1.44
CA SER A 100 65.60 12.79 0.34
C SER A 100 66.50 11.86 -0.48
N PRO A 101 66.23 11.61 -1.78
CA PRO A 101 67.23 10.98 -2.63
C PRO A 101 68.40 11.96 -2.76
N ASN A 102 69.58 11.53 -2.31
CA ASN A 102 70.80 12.29 -2.40
C ASN A 102 71.07 12.67 -3.87
N ARG A 103 70.86 13.95 -4.24
CA ARG A 103 71.11 14.47 -5.60
C ARG A 103 72.57 14.28 -6.06
N GLN A 104 73.48 13.99 -5.15
CA GLN A 104 74.91 13.86 -5.43
C GLN A 104 75.33 12.46 -5.91
N ALA A 105 74.43 11.46 -5.89
CA ALA A 105 74.71 10.11 -6.39
C ALA A 105 74.30 9.86 -7.85
N HIS A 106 73.68 10.85 -8.52
CA HIS A 106 73.24 10.72 -9.91
C HIS A 106 73.77 11.88 -10.79
N PRO A 107 74.79 11.62 -11.63
CA PRO A 107 75.37 12.63 -12.54
C PRO A 107 74.40 13.17 -13.61
N GLN A 108 73.22 12.57 -13.78
CA GLN A 108 72.33 12.83 -14.92
C GLN A 108 71.31 13.96 -14.73
N LEU A 109 71.29 14.65 -13.58
CA LEU A 109 70.34 15.75 -13.31
C LEU A 109 70.96 17.16 -13.42
N LEU A 110 72.18 17.28 -13.93
CA LEU A 110 72.77 18.58 -14.29
C LEU A 110 72.56 18.82 -15.78
N SER A 111 71.57 19.64 -16.14
CA SER A 111 71.46 20.22 -17.48
C SER A 111 71.53 21.75 -17.37
N PRO A 112 72.55 22.40 -17.95
CA PRO A 112 72.58 23.84 -18.11
C PRO A 112 71.88 24.27 -19.41
N GLY A 113 71.03 25.27 -19.25
CA GLY A 113 70.76 26.41 -20.15
C GLY A 113 70.91 26.31 -21.67
N THR A 114 69.80 26.66 -22.32
CA THR A 114 69.68 27.70 -23.38
C THR A 114 70.03 27.41 -24.85
N ARG A 115 69.01 27.71 -25.68
CA ARG A 115 69.00 28.31 -27.04
C ARG A 115 68.96 27.43 -28.30
N SER A 116 67.71 27.31 -28.79
CA SER A 116 67.20 27.67 -30.12
C SER A 116 67.77 27.06 -31.42
N LYS A 117 66.81 26.56 -32.24
CA LYS A 117 66.74 26.33 -33.70
C LYS A 117 66.46 24.84 -33.95
N GLY A 118 65.46 24.39 -34.70
CA GLY A 118 64.40 25.00 -35.49
C GLY A 118 63.61 23.87 -36.17
N ALA A 119 62.58 24.24 -36.94
CA ALA A 119 61.85 23.45 -37.96
C ALA A 119 60.82 22.38 -37.52
N SER A 120 59.58 22.65 -37.95
CA SER A 120 58.31 21.89 -38.00
C SER A 120 58.36 20.58 -38.82
N PRO A 121 57.27 19.81 -39.07
CA PRO A 121 55.87 19.93 -38.61
C PRO A 121 55.25 18.63 -38.02
N ARG A 122 54.06 18.82 -37.43
CA ARG A 122 53.22 17.81 -36.75
C ARG A 122 52.29 17.06 -37.71
N HIS A 123 52.24 15.73 -37.59
CA HIS A 123 51.05 14.90 -37.85
C HIS A 123 51.12 13.58 -37.06
N GLY A 124 49.96 13.11 -36.57
CA GLY A 124 49.77 11.85 -35.81
C GLY A 124 49.39 12.15 -34.36
N GLY A 125 48.14 12.03 -33.92
CA GLY A 125 47.34 10.78 -33.91
C GLY A 125 47.79 9.95 -32.70
N GLY A 126 47.02 9.59 -31.69
CA GLY A 126 45.60 9.70 -31.36
C GLY A 126 45.42 9.03 -29.98
N HIS A 127 44.18 8.98 -29.51
CA HIS A 127 43.66 8.16 -28.40
C HIS A 127 43.94 8.59 -26.94
N THR A 128 43.08 9.49 -26.50
CA THR A 128 42.60 9.66 -25.13
C THR A 128 41.76 8.47 -24.65
N ARG A 129 42.06 7.94 -23.46
CA ARG A 129 41.10 7.17 -22.64
C ARG A 129 41.22 7.55 -21.15
N ASN A 130 40.17 8.26 -20.71
CA ASN A 130 39.55 8.40 -19.39
C ASN A 130 40.29 8.11 -18.06
N LYS A 131 40.14 9.04 -17.11
CA LYS A 131 39.89 8.76 -15.67
C LYS A 131 39.28 9.99 -14.96
N SER A 132 38.02 9.86 -14.54
CA SER A 132 37.31 10.75 -13.60
C SER A 132 37.81 10.44 -12.17
N ALA A 133 38.29 11.42 -11.41
CA ALA A 133 37.56 12.37 -10.54
C ALA A 133 37.08 11.74 -9.22
N SER A 134 37.91 12.00 -8.20
CA SER A 134 37.79 11.64 -6.80
C SER A 134 36.60 12.30 -6.10
N TRP A 135 36.04 11.59 -5.10
CA TRP A 135 35.21 12.17 -4.05
C TRP A 135 36.11 12.67 -2.92
N ALA A 136 35.95 13.93 -2.54
CA ALA A 136 36.47 14.51 -1.32
C ALA A 136 35.28 15.12 -0.55
N LEU A 137 35.18 14.83 0.74
CA LEU A 137 34.36 15.60 1.67
C LEU A 137 35.24 16.06 2.85
N PRO A 138 35.11 17.30 3.33
CA PRO A 138 35.93 17.83 4.43
C PRO A 138 35.29 17.60 5.80
N LEU A 139 36.13 17.49 6.84
CA LEU A 139 35.74 17.64 8.25
C LEU A 139 35.60 19.12 8.63
N ALA A 140 34.70 19.39 9.58
CA ALA A 140 34.73 20.53 10.50
C ALA A 140 34.09 20.13 11.86
N PRO A 141 34.37 20.85 12.97
CA PRO A 141 34.61 20.25 14.29
C PRO A 141 33.58 20.55 15.39
N GLY A 142 33.64 19.78 16.49
CA GLY A 142 33.44 20.25 17.87
C GLY A 142 32.00 20.26 18.42
N GLY A 143 31.76 19.45 19.46
CA GLY A 143 30.55 19.48 20.29
C GLY A 143 30.56 18.37 21.34
N ASN A 144 30.99 18.72 22.55
CA ASN A 144 31.18 17.86 23.72
C ASN A 144 29.84 17.48 24.39
N LEU A 145 29.79 16.30 25.03
CA LEU A 145 29.17 15.94 26.33
C LEU A 145 28.32 14.66 26.36
N ASP A 146 28.88 13.71 27.12
CA ASP A 146 28.28 12.81 28.11
C ASP A 146 27.46 11.58 27.71
N LEU A 147 28.21 10.48 27.71
CA LEU A 147 27.86 9.15 28.19
C LEU A 147 27.39 9.17 29.65
N HIS A 148 26.19 8.66 29.96
CA HIS A 148 25.96 7.91 31.22
C HIS A 148 24.93 6.79 31.03
N SER A 149 25.39 5.60 31.42
CA SER A 149 24.75 4.29 31.47
C SER A 149 23.86 4.15 32.72
N LEU A 150 22.74 3.39 32.63
CA LEU A 150 22.45 2.20 33.45
C LEU A 150 20.98 1.74 33.26
N GLN A 151 20.83 0.42 33.15
CA GLN A 151 19.61 -0.40 32.98
C GLN A 151 18.72 -0.48 34.27
N PRO A 152 17.91 -1.53 34.52
CA PRO A 152 16.62 -1.95 33.92
C PRO A 152 15.51 -2.17 35.01
N VAL A 153 14.21 -2.17 34.67
CA VAL A 153 13.18 -2.80 35.54
C VAL A 153 12.05 -3.42 34.69
N ARG A 154 11.74 -4.70 35.01
CA ARG A 154 10.64 -5.59 34.53
C ARG A 154 9.27 -5.06 35.03
N GLU A 155 8.07 -5.43 34.58
CA GLU A 155 7.51 -6.73 34.21
C GLU A 155 6.05 -6.50 33.73
N ASP A 156 5.61 -7.33 32.77
CA ASP A 156 4.25 -7.79 32.43
C ASP A 156 3.01 -6.88 32.39
N LYS A 157 2.41 -6.79 31.19
CA LYS A 157 1.04 -7.26 30.95
C LYS A 157 0.72 -7.37 29.45
N GLU A 158 0.41 -8.59 28.99
CA GLU A 158 -0.43 -8.81 27.82
C GLU A 158 -1.85 -8.25 28.05
N PRO A 159 -2.56 -7.87 26.98
CA PRO A 159 -3.65 -8.75 26.55
C PRO A 159 -3.80 -8.90 25.03
N THR A 160 -3.91 -10.16 24.61
CA THR A 160 -5.01 -10.70 23.80
C THR A 160 -5.32 -10.02 22.45
N VAL A 161 -4.80 -10.64 21.39
CA VAL A 161 -5.22 -10.45 20.00
C VAL A 161 -6.58 -11.14 19.77
N PRO A 162 -7.49 -10.52 19.01
CA PRO A 162 -8.15 -11.27 17.93
C PRO A 162 -7.84 -10.68 16.57
N ALA A 163 -7.70 -11.60 15.62
CA ALA A 163 -7.16 -11.45 14.30
C ALA A 163 -8.07 -10.68 13.31
N LEU A 164 -7.37 -10.02 12.39
CA LEU A 164 -7.61 -9.96 10.94
C LEU A 164 -9.02 -9.63 10.43
N LEU A 165 -9.20 -8.35 10.09
CA LEU A 165 -9.79 -7.92 8.81
C LEU A 165 -9.24 -6.55 8.40
N SER A 166 -7.91 -6.47 8.27
CA SER A 166 -7.23 -5.35 7.60
C SER A 166 -6.75 -5.83 6.23
N LEU A 167 -7.63 -5.75 5.23
CA LEU A 167 -7.21 -5.57 3.83
C LEU A 167 -6.72 -4.11 3.68
N ILE A 168 -5.61 -3.81 4.34
CA ILE A 168 -4.73 -2.70 4.01
C ILE A 168 -3.57 -3.35 3.28
N LEU A 169 -3.43 -2.99 2.01
CA LEU A 169 -2.39 -3.45 1.09
C LEU A 169 -0.99 -3.23 1.66
N CYS A 170 -0.48 -4.20 2.41
CA CYS A 170 0.93 -4.42 2.65
C CYS A 170 1.41 -5.48 1.65
N LEU A 171 2.16 -5.05 0.64
CA LEU A 171 2.86 -5.92 -0.28
C LEU A 171 3.96 -6.68 0.48
N VAL A 172 3.84 -8.01 0.56
CA VAL A 172 4.99 -8.89 0.70
C VAL A 172 5.55 -9.13 -0.71
N PRO A 173 6.87 -8.98 -0.96
CA PRO A 173 7.44 -9.25 -2.27
C PRO A 173 7.37 -10.75 -2.56
N GLY A 174 6.76 -11.16 -3.68
CA GLY A 174 7.00 -12.51 -4.23
C GLY A 174 5.83 -13.30 -4.83
N HIS A 175 4.61 -12.78 -4.93
CA HIS A 175 3.51 -13.53 -5.56
C HIS A 175 2.96 -12.79 -6.78
N SER A 176 3.01 -13.45 -7.93
CA SER A 176 2.29 -13.04 -9.14
C SER A 176 0.80 -13.19 -8.88
N ILE A 177 0.08 -12.07 -8.80
CA ILE A 177 -1.37 -12.10 -8.68
C ILE A 177 -1.93 -12.37 -10.08
N SER A 178 -2.42 -13.60 -10.31
CA SER A 178 -3.34 -13.86 -11.42
C SER A 178 -4.72 -13.34 -11.03
N VAL A 179 -5.06 -12.12 -11.43
CA VAL A 179 -6.42 -11.59 -11.29
C VAL A 179 -7.28 -12.21 -12.39
N THR A 180 -7.91 -13.36 -12.11
CA THR A 180 -9.07 -13.81 -12.88
C THR A 180 -10.28 -13.01 -12.41
N TYR A 181 -10.74 -12.07 -13.23
CA TYR A 181 -11.95 -11.28 -12.99
C TYR A 181 -13.11 -11.81 -13.83
N GLU A 182 -14.18 -12.24 -13.16
CA GLU A 182 -15.49 -12.54 -13.75
C GLU A 182 -16.48 -11.40 -13.41
N PRO A 183 -17.14 -10.77 -14.39
CA PRO A 183 -18.00 -9.60 -14.16
C PRO A 183 -19.37 -9.97 -13.60
N TYR A 184 -19.59 -9.73 -12.29
CA TYR A 184 -20.85 -10.00 -11.58
C TYR A 184 -21.96 -8.95 -11.80
N TRP A 185 -22.13 -8.42 -13.02
CA TRP A 185 -23.35 -7.69 -13.42
C TRP A 185 -24.14 -8.44 -14.49
N ALA A 186 -23.81 -9.70 -14.75
CA ALA A 186 -24.73 -10.63 -15.39
C ALA A 186 -25.93 -10.83 -14.46
N GLU A 187 -27.05 -10.18 -14.82
CA GLU A 187 -28.31 -10.27 -14.13
C GLU A 187 -28.67 -11.74 -13.83
N LYS A 188 -29.18 -11.98 -12.62
CA LYS A 188 -29.93 -13.21 -12.33
C LYS A 188 -31.11 -13.25 -13.29
N GLY A 189 -30.97 -14.04 -14.36
CA GLY A 189 -32.07 -14.46 -15.21
C GLY A 189 -32.39 -13.55 -16.38
N GLU A 190 -31.45 -13.40 -17.31
CA GLU A 190 -31.71 -13.36 -18.76
C GLU A 190 -30.35 -13.57 -19.48
N GLY A 191 -30.33 -14.28 -20.61
CA GLY A 191 -29.11 -14.84 -21.22
C GLY A 191 -28.00 -13.80 -21.52
N PRO A 192 -26.73 -14.24 -21.72
CA PRO A 192 -25.59 -13.34 -21.77
C PRO A 192 -25.63 -12.49 -23.04
N ARG A 193 -26.07 -11.23 -22.92
CA ARG A 193 -25.60 -10.19 -23.83
C ARG A 193 -24.13 -9.95 -23.50
N SER A 194 -23.25 -10.62 -24.24
CA SER A 194 -21.80 -10.37 -24.18
C SER A 194 -21.57 -8.89 -24.46
N LEU A 195 -21.16 -8.16 -23.43
CA LEU A 195 -20.89 -6.73 -23.54
C LEU A 195 -19.56 -6.59 -24.29
N SER A 196 -19.65 -6.32 -25.60
CA SER A 196 -18.48 -6.11 -26.44
C SER A 196 -17.68 -4.92 -25.91
N ARG A 197 -16.39 -5.14 -25.64
CA ARG A 197 -15.47 -4.10 -25.18
C ARG A 197 -14.58 -3.70 -26.34
N GLN A 198 -14.60 -2.41 -26.69
CA GLN A 198 -13.75 -1.82 -27.71
C GLN A 198 -12.82 -0.79 -27.07
N MET A 199 -11.54 -0.84 -27.44
CA MET A 199 -10.56 0.12 -26.95
C MET A 199 -10.70 1.46 -27.66
N ASP A 200 -10.74 2.54 -26.89
CA ASP A 200 -10.67 3.89 -27.45
C ASP A 200 -9.22 4.22 -27.78
N ASN A 201 -8.95 4.47 -29.06
CA ASN A 201 -7.59 4.70 -29.56
C ASN A 201 -6.96 5.99 -29.01
N VAL A 202 -7.76 7.01 -28.69
CA VAL A 202 -7.25 8.29 -28.16
C VAL A 202 -6.80 8.09 -26.72
N LEU A 203 -7.64 7.47 -25.89
CA LEU A 203 -7.32 7.16 -24.50
C LEU A 203 -6.15 6.17 -24.40
N TYR A 204 -6.08 5.19 -25.30
CA TYR A 204 -4.97 4.23 -25.32
C TYR A 204 -3.65 4.89 -25.72
N ALA A 205 -3.63 5.72 -26.77
CA ALA A 205 -2.42 6.45 -27.17
C ALA A 205 -1.93 7.42 -26.07
N GLU A 206 -2.87 8.09 -25.39
CA GLU A 206 -2.59 8.96 -24.24
C GLU A 206 -1.98 8.16 -23.07
N PHE A 207 -2.53 6.98 -22.77
CA PHE A 207 -2.00 6.06 -21.77
C PHE A 207 -0.60 5.56 -22.14
N LEU A 208 -0.36 5.14 -23.38
CA LEU A 208 0.97 4.70 -23.84
C LEU A 208 2.02 5.80 -23.67
N THR A 209 1.68 7.02 -24.08
CA THR A 209 2.57 8.20 -23.93
C THR A 209 2.92 8.46 -22.47
N TRP A 210 1.93 8.34 -21.57
CA TRP A 210 2.16 8.46 -20.13
C TRP A 210 2.97 7.29 -19.57
N LYS A 211 2.72 6.06 -20.01
CA LYS A 211 3.38 4.84 -19.54
C LYS A 211 4.89 4.83 -19.83
N ASP A 212 5.33 5.47 -20.91
CA ASP A 212 6.76 5.60 -21.22
C ASP A 212 7.51 6.41 -20.16
N ARG A 213 6.84 7.37 -19.53
CA ARG A 213 7.39 8.20 -18.44
C ARG A 213 6.34 8.40 -17.34
N PRO A 214 6.05 7.35 -16.54
CA PRO A 214 4.99 7.41 -15.55
C PRO A 214 5.25 8.49 -14.51
N SER A 215 4.25 9.30 -14.25
CA SER A 215 4.29 10.34 -13.23
C SER A 215 2.92 10.55 -12.60
N LEU A 216 2.91 11.09 -11.38
CA LEU A 216 1.71 11.54 -10.67
C LEU A 216 1.39 13.02 -10.93
N ASP A 217 2.02 13.63 -11.93
CA ASP A 217 1.80 15.04 -12.24
C ASP A 217 0.40 15.25 -12.86
N ARG A 218 -0.40 16.09 -12.19
CA ARG A 218 -1.75 16.47 -12.63
C ARG A 218 -1.75 17.21 -13.97
N THR A 219 -0.63 17.79 -14.39
CA THR A 219 -0.57 18.56 -15.65
C THR A 219 -0.37 17.68 -16.88
N SER A 220 -0.02 16.40 -16.70
CA SER A 220 0.02 15.43 -17.79
C SER A 220 -1.35 15.26 -18.44
N ALA A 221 -1.39 14.99 -19.75
CA ALA A 221 -2.66 14.80 -20.48
C ALA A 221 -3.51 13.67 -19.85
N PHE A 222 -2.88 12.51 -19.63
CA PHE A 222 -3.49 11.32 -19.04
C PHE A 222 -4.12 11.59 -17.65
N LEU A 223 -3.34 12.05 -16.66
CA LEU A 223 -3.91 12.31 -15.34
C LEU A 223 -4.83 13.52 -15.36
N GLY A 224 -4.48 14.60 -16.06
CA GLY A 224 -5.30 15.81 -16.15
C GLY A 224 -6.71 15.54 -16.66
N ARG A 225 -6.88 14.59 -17.58
CA ARG A 225 -8.20 14.10 -18.00
C ARG A 225 -8.92 13.38 -16.87
N ILE A 226 -8.28 12.38 -16.26
CA ILE A 226 -8.87 11.54 -15.21
C ILE A 226 -9.25 12.39 -13.98
N TYR A 227 -8.46 13.41 -13.67
CA TYR A 227 -8.79 14.38 -12.62
C TYR A 227 -10.07 15.15 -12.90
N ARG A 228 -10.24 15.61 -14.14
CA ARG A 228 -11.40 16.41 -14.56
C ARG A 228 -12.67 15.59 -14.67
N GLU A 229 -12.55 14.40 -15.24
CA GLU A 229 -13.69 13.54 -15.57
C GLU A 229 -14.11 12.65 -14.38
N ASP A 230 -13.15 12.18 -13.57
CA ASP A 230 -13.39 11.12 -12.59
C ASP A 230 -13.03 11.53 -11.14
N ILE A 231 -11.76 11.82 -10.84
CA ILE A 231 -11.28 12.01 -9.46
C ILE A 231 -11.92 13.25 -8.81
N GLY A 232 -11.91 14.40 -9.48
CA GLY A 232 -12.47 15.64 -8.98
C GLY A 232 -13.96 15.50 -8.64
N PRO A 233 -14.80 15.01 -9.58
CA PRO A 233 -16.19 14.68 -9.30
C PRO A 233 -16.37 13.64 -8.19
N CYS A 234 -15.51 12.60 -8.11
CA CYS A 234 -15.56 11.60 -7.04
C CYS A 234 -15.27 12.15 -5.65
N LEU A 235 -14.37 13.12 -5.51
CA LEU A 235 -13.96 13.66 -4.21
C LEU A 235 -14.64 14.98 -3.86
N SER A 236 -15.51 15.51 -4.73
CA SER A 236 -16.31 16.69 -4.44
C SER A 236 -17.45 16.38 -3.45
N PHE A 237 -17.33 16.87 -2.22
CA PHE A 237 -18.34 16.69 -1.17
C PHE A 237 -18.89 18.04 -0.70
N THR A 238 -20.04 18.01 -0.02
CA THR A 238 -20.70 19.20 0.53
C THR A 238 -19.77 20.05 1.40
N LYS A 239 -18.92 19.41 2.22
CA LYS A 239 -17.88 20.11 2.98
C LYS A 239 -16.59 20.23 2.17
N SER A 240 -16.42 21.36 1.49
CA SER A 240 -15.32 21.64 0.54
C SER A 240 -13.92 21.57 1.16
N GLU A 241 -13.70 22.16 2.33
CA GLU A 241 -12.38 22.15 2.99
C GLU A 241 -11.92 20.73 3.36
N LEU A 242 -12.84 19.92 3.91
CA LEU A 242 -12.57 18.53 4.23
C LEU A 242 -12.40 17.69 2.95
N SER A 243 -13.17 17.98 1.90
CA SER A 243 -13.02 17.36 0.57
C SER A 243 -11.63 17.59 -0.02
N GLN A 244 -11.10 18.82 0.04
CA GLN A 244 -9.73 19.14 -0.38
C GLN A 244 -8.69 18.42 0.49
N SER A 245 -8.91 18.36 1.80
CA SER A 245 -8.03 17.63 2.72
C SER A 245 -8.00 16.13 2.42
N VAL A 246 -9.15 15.54 2.10
CA VAL A 246 -9.26 14.14 1.65
C VAL A 246 -8.50 13.93 0.35
N GLN A 247 -8.68 14.79 -0.64
CA GLN A 247 -7.96 14.67 -1.91
C GLN A 247 -6.44 14.73 -1.71
N ASN A 248 -5.95 15.71 -0.95
CA ASN A 248 -4.52 15.81 -0.63
C ASN A 248 -4.00 14.57 0.10
N ALA A 249 -4.78 13.99 1.02
CA ALA A 249 -4.39 12.78 1.73
C ALA A 249 -4.36 11.54 0.82
N VAL A 250 -5.28 11.44 -0.14
CA VAL A 250 -5.28 10.36 -1.15
C VAL A 250 -4.05 10.47 -2.06
N GLU A 251 -3.74 11.68 -2.55
CA GLU A 251 -2.58 11.95 -3.41
C GLU A 251 -1.25 11.67 -2.71
N ASN A 252 -1.15 11.99 -1.42
CA ASN A 252 0.04 11.75 -0.59
C ASN A 252 0.08 10.35 0.05
N ASN A 253 -0.91 9.49 -0.24
CA ASN A 253 -1.01 8.14 0.33
C ASN A 253 -1.02 8.11 1.87
N SER A 254 -1.69 9.08 2.49
CA SER A 254 -1.76 9.26 3.94
C SER A 254 -3.18 9.14 4.51
N LEU A 255 -4.15 8.70 3.69
CA LEU A 255 -5.52 8.44 4.12
C LEU A 255 -5.67 6.99 4.58
N THR A 256 -6.30 6.78 5.73
CA THR A 256 -6.72 5.43 6.19
C THR A 256 -8.24 5.39 6.38
N ILE A 257 -8.82 4.20 6.17
CA ILE A 257 -10.24 3.92 6.37
C ILE A 257 -10.35 2.77 7.37
N GLU A 258 -11.04 2.99 8.47
CA GLU A 258 -11.22 2.01 9.54
C GLU A 258 -12.71 1.69 9.73
N PRO A 259 -13.08 0.42 10.01
CA PRO A 259 -14.42 0.09 10.47
C PRO A 259 -14.64 0.64 11.89
N VAL A 260 -15.86 1.07 12.18
CA VAL A 260 -16.27 1.48 13.52
C VAL A 260 -16.79 0.24 14.23
N ALA A 261 -16.13 -0.16 15.32
CA ALA A 261 -16.56 -1.31 16.12
C ALA A 261 -18.00 -1.09 16.63
N VAL A 262 -18.89 -2.00 16.27
CA VAL A 262 -20.27 -1.98 16.77
C VAL A 262 -20.23 -2.57 18.17
N SER A 263 -20.24 -1.74 19.22
CA SER A 263 -20.40 -2.27 20.58
C SER A 263 -21.77 -2.96 20.66
N ALA A 264 -21.78 -4.28 20.79
CA ALA A 264 -22.99 -5.07 21.02
C ALA A 264 -23.55 -4.76 22.41
N LEU A 265 -24.19 -3.60 22.57
CA LEU A 265 -24.89 -3.24 23.79
C LEU A 265 -26.33 -3.76 23.73
N PRO A 266 -26.84 -4.37 24.82
CA PRO A 266 -28.18 -4.95 24.88
C PRO A 266 -29.27 -3.91 24.62
N MET A 267 -30.35 -4.35 23.97
CA MET A 267 -31.42 -3.53 23.35
C MET A 267 -32.08 -2.49 24.27
N VAL A 268 -31.95 -2.58 25.59
CA VAL A 268 -32.55 -1.67 26.57
C VAL A 268 -31.76 -0.35 26.70
N LYS A 269 -30.45 -0.34 26.38
CA LYS A 269 -29.63 0.89 26.38
C LYS A 269 -29.58 1.61 25.02
N ARG A 270 -30.28 1.09 24.00
CA ARG A 270 -30.34 1.71 22.66
C ARG A 270 -31.00 3.09 22.69
N VAL A 271 -31.87 3.38 23.67
CA VAL A 271 -32.55 4.68 23.78
C VAL A 271 -31.63 5.76 24.38
N VAL A 272 -30.71 5.39 25.28
CA VAL A 272 -29.87 6.36 26.03
C VAL A 272 -28.57 6.69 25.29
N LEU A 273 -28.05 5.81 24.43
CA LEU A 273 -26.90 6.12 23.56
C LEU A 273 -27.31 6.80 22.23
N CYS A 274 -28.56 7.27 22.10
CA CYS A 274 -29.02 8.02 20.93
C CYS A 274 -28.93 9.55 21.10
N PHE A 275 -28.36 10.04 22.20
CA PHE A 275 -28.31 11.47 22.53
C PHE A 275 -27.06 12.23 22.05
N SER A 276 -26.28 11.69 21.11
CA SER A 276 -25.36 12.49 20.30
C SER A 276 -25.77 12.42 18.82
N ALA A 277 -26.67 13.31 18.42
CA ALA A 277 -27.09 13.52 17.04
C ALA A 277 -25.93 13.86 16.06
N SER A 278 -24.71 14.03 16.57
CA SER A 278 -23.47 14.22 15.82
C SER A 278 -22.88 12.93 15.26
N ASP A 279 -23.21 11.75 15.80
CA ASP A 279 -22.49 10.49 15.53
C ASP A 279 -23.11 9.63 14.39
N ARG A 280 -24.16 10.15 13.74
CA ARG A 280 -24.83 9.50 12.59
C ARG A 280 -24.86 10.37 11.34
N LYS A 281 -24.08 11.44 11.30
CA LYS A 281 -23.97 12.31 10.12
C LYS A 281 -22.64 12.04 9.44
N CYS A 282 -22.69 11.84 8.13
CA CYS A 282 -21.48 11.75 7.34
C CYS A 282 -20.73 13.10 7.42
N ALA A 283 -19.48 13.06 7.84
CA ALA A 283 -18.64 14.23 7.97
C ALA A 283 -18.44 14.96 6.62
N LEU A 284 -18.48 14.25 5.49
CA LEU A 284 -18.24 14.80 4.16
C LEU A 284 -19.52 15.36 3.52
N SER A 285 -20.61 14.58 3.50
CA SER A 285 -21.86 15.00 2.85
C SER A 285 -22.82 15.76 3.76
N GLY A 286 -22.66 15.65 5.08
CA GLY A 286 -23.60 16.17 6.08
C GLY A 286 -24.89 15.36 6.22
N MET A 287 -25.10 14.32 5.41
CA MET A 287 -26.32 13.51 5.42
C MET A 287 -26.37 12.58 6.63
N SER A 288 -27.53 12.48 7.25
CA SER A 288 -27.80 11.49 8.30
C SER A 288 -27.92 10.09 7.71
N ARG A 289 -26.92 9.24 7.98
CA ARG A 289 -26.81 7.85 7.50
C ARG A 289 -26.04 7.02 8.54
N SER A 290 -26.26 5.71 8.58
CA SER A 290 -25.46 4.81 9.42
C SER A 290 -24.02 4.73 8.88
N CYS A 291 -23.11 5.47 9.51
CA CYS A 291 -21.69 5.50 9.15
C CYS A 291 -20.98 4.38 9.93
N LYS A 292 -20.73 3.25 9.26
CA LYS A 292 -19.99 2.12 9.83
C LYS A 292 -18.47 2.24 9.68
N HIS A 293 -17.99 3.30 9.03
CA HIS A 293 -16.59 3.53 8.73
C HIS A 293 -16.20 4.96 9.11
N ARG A 294 -14.93 5.13 9.47
CA ARG A 294 -14.30 6.41 9.73
C ARG A 294 -13.00 6.54 8.96
N ILE A 295 -12.61 7.77 8.64
CA ILE A 295 -11.34 8.06 7.97
C ILE A 295 -10.41 8.86 8.87
N LYS A 296 -9.11 8.64 8.70
CA LYS A 296 -8.03 9.43 9.28
C LYS A 296 -7.21 10.04 8.15
N LEU A 297 -6.80 11.29 8.30
CA LEU A 297 -6.05 12.06 7.30
C LEU A 297 -4.66 12.36 7.85
N GLY A 298 -3.65 11.63 7.38
CA GLY A 298 -2.28 11.68 7.87
C GLY A 298 -2.18 11.27 9.33
N ASP A 299 -1.27 11.91 10.06
CA ASP A 299 -0.99 11.59 11.47
C ASP A 299 -1.95 12.29 12.44
N ARG A 300 -2.95 13.03 11.94
CA ARG A 300 -3.92 13.72 12.81
C ARG A 300 -4.76 12.70 13.56
N GLU A 301 -4.91 12.88 14.87
CA GLU A 301 -5.76 12.02 15.72
C GLU A 301 -7.27 12.22 15.48
N SER A 302 -7.66 13.16 14.63
CA SER A 302 -9.06 13.42 14.31
C SER A 302 -9.62 12.36 13.34
N TYR A 303 -10.68 11.68 13.77
CA TYR A 303 -11.44 10.75 12.95
C TYR A 303 -12.71 11.38 12.38
N TYR A 304 -13.06 11.02 11.14
CA TYR A 304 -14.26 11.52 10.47
C TYR A 304 -15.16 10.35 10.04
N HIS A 305 -16.37 10.27 10.59
CA HIS A 305 -17.35 9.27 10.19
C HIS A 305 -17.85 9.51 8.76
N ILE A 306 -17.89 8.46 7.93
CA ILE A 306 -18.28 8.55 6.52
C ILE A 306 -19.41 7.59 6.16
N SER A 307 -20.27 8.05 5.25
CA SER A 307 -21.35 7.21 4.72
C SER A 307 -20.81 6.12 3.80
N PRO A 308 -21.55 5.01 3.58
CA PRO A 308 -21.18 4.00 2.60
C PRO A 308 -20.93 4.57 1.19
N SER A 309 -21.75 5.52 0.74
CA SER A 309 -21.57 6.22 -0.53
C SER A 309 -20.25 7.00 -0.58
N SER A 310 -19.95 7.77 0.47
CA SER A 310 -18.69 8.51 0.56
C SER A 310 -17.48 7.58 0.60
N ARG A 311 -17.58 6.45 1.31
CA ARG A 311 -16.54 5.41 1.35
C ARG A 311 -16.28 4.86 -0.05
N ALA A 312 -17.32 4.45 -0.77
CA ALA A 312 -17.18 3.89 -2.11
C ALA A 312 -16.48 4.87 -3.07
N ARG A 313 -16.86 6.15 -3.04
CA ARG A 313 -16.21 7.21 -3.82
C ARG A 313 -14.73 7.37 -3.50
N ILE A 314 -14.37 7.41 -2.20
CA ILE A 314 -12.97 7.52 -1.76
C ILE A 314 -12.17 6.28 -2.14
N THR A 315 -12.70 5.09 -1.86
CA THR A 315 -12.03 3.81 -2.15
C THR A 315 -11.78 3.63 -3.65
N ALA A 316 -12.73 3.97 -4.52
CA ALA A 316 -12.54 3.89 -5.97
C ALA A 316 -11.35 4.76 -6.44
N VAL A 317 -11.22 5.97 -5.88
CA VAL A 317 -10.09 6.87 -6.18
C VAL A 317 -8.78 6.33 -5.60
N CYS A 318 -8.79 5.82 -4.36
CA CYS A 318 -7.61 5.20 -3.75
C CYS A 318 -7.11 4.00 -4.58
N ASN A 319 -8.01 3.12 -5.02
CA ASN A 319 -7.67 1.97 -5.86
C ASN A 319 -6.98 2.41 -7.16
N PHE A 320 -7.51 3.46 -7.81
CA PHE A 320 -6.88 4.06 -8.98
C PHE A 320 -5.45 4.52 -8.68
N PHE A 321 -5.25 5.37 -7.66
CA PHE A 321 -3.91 5.87 -7.34
C PHE A 321 -2.93 4.76 -6.94
N THR A 322 -3.39 3.75 -6.21
CA THR A 322 -2.58 2.59 -5.86
C THR A 322 -2.06 1.89 -7.10
N TYR A 323 -2.94 1.63 -8.08
CA TYR A 323 -2.54 0.98 -9.32
C TYR A 323 -1.58 1.85 -10.14
N ILE A 324 -1.85 3.15 -10.26
CA ILE A 324 -0.97 4.09 -10.95
C ILE A 324 0.43 4.15 -10.30
N ARG A 325 0.51 4.14 -8.96
CA ARG A 325 1.78 4.07 -8.23
C ARG A 325 2.53 2.76 -8.49
N TYR A 326 1.83 1.64 -8.59
CA TYR A 326 2.45 0.36 -8.93
C TYR A 326 3.04 0.37 -10.34
N ILE A 327 2.35 0.98 -11.32
CA ILE A 327 2.90 1.17 -12.66
C ILE A 327 4.14 2.06 -12.59
N GLN A 328 4.08 3.19 -11.87
CA GLN A 328 5.19 4.14 -11.74
C GLN A 328 6.44 3.50 -11.12
N GLN A 329 6.25 2.64 -10.13
CA GLN A 329 7.33 1.92 -9.44
C GLN A 329 7.85 0.71 -10.24
N GLY A 330 7.23 0.37 -11.38
CA GLY A 330 7.61 -0.79 -12.19
C GLY A 330 7.21 -2.14 -11.57
N LEU A 331 6.24 -2.16 -10.65
CA LEU A 331 5.77 -3.38 -9.99
C LEU A 331 4.81 -4.20 -10.86
N VAL A 332 4.19 -3.58 -11.87
CA VAL A 332 3.22 -4.23 -12.76
C VAL A 332 3.92 -4.86 -13.95
N ARG A 333 3.81 -6.20 -14.10
CA ARG A 333 4.48 -7.00 -15.14
C ARG A 333 3.60 -7.35 -16.35
N HIS A 334 2.39 -6.81 -16.41
CA HIS A 334 1.44 -7.03 -17.49
C HIS A 334 1.84 -6.31 -18.79
N ASP A 335 1.24 -6.70 -19.92
CA ASP A 335 1.38 -5.97 -21.17
C ASP A 335 0.58 -4.64 -21.16
N ALA A 336 0.87 -3.75 -22.11
CA ALA A 336 0.27 -2.42 -22.15
C ALA A 336 -1.24 -2.42 -22.33
N GLU A 337 -1.78 -3.41 -23.04
CA GLU A 337 -3.23 -3.54 -23.25
C GLU A 337 -3.92 -3.96 -21.94
N GLN A 338 -3.39 -4.97 -21.25
CA GLN A 338 -3.88 -5.42 -19.95
C GLN A 338 -3.83 -4.29 -18.91
N MET A 339 -2.73 -3.54 -18.85
CA MET A 339 -2.65 -2.37 -17.97
C MET A 339 -3.70 -1.31 -18.29
N PHE A 340 -3.92 -1.03 -19.58
CA PHE A 340 -4.93 -0.07 -20.00
C PHE A 340 -6.35 -0.51 -19.64
N TRP A 341 -6.68 -1.79 -19.82
CA TRP A 341 -7.99 -2.31 -19.42
C TRP A 341 -8.21 -2.21 -17.92
N GLU A 342 -7.18 -2.42 -17.12
CA GLU A 342 -7.26 -2.24 -15.66
C GLU A 342 -7.45 -0.77 -15.27
N VAL A 343 -6.73 0.15 -15.91
CA VAL A 343 -6.98 1.60 -15.78
C VAL A 343 -8.44 1.93 -16.13
N THR A 344 -8.94 1.41 -17.25
CA THR A 344 -10.32 1.64 -17.72
C THR A 344 -11.35 1.09 -16.73
N ARG A 345 -11.08 -0.09 -16.15
CA ARG A 345 -11.90 -0.69 -15.09
C ARG A 345 -11.98 0.20 -13.86
N LEU A 346 -10.84 0.71 -13.38
CA LEU A 346 -10.76 1.62 -12.23
C LEU A 346 -11.47 2.96 -12.50
N ARG A 347 -11.34 3.50 -13.72
CA ARG A 347 -12.10 4.69 -14.15
C ARG A 347 -13.62 4.44 -14.18
N ARG A 348 -14.04 3.25 -14.61
CA ARG A 348 -15.46 2.84 -14.55
C ARG A 348 -15.96 2.80 -13.10
N GLU A 349 -15.20 2.24 -12.17
CA GLU A 349 -15.57 2.24 -10.74
C GLU A 349 -15.77 3.66 -10.19
N MET A 350 -14.85 4.58 -10.50
CA MET A 350 -15.00 6.00 -10.15
C MET A 350 -16.26 6.61 -10.80
N THR A 351 -16.51 6.32 -12.08
CA THR A 351 -17.69 6.83 -12.80
C THR A 351 -19.01 6.33 -12.22
N VAL A 352 -19.06 5.07 -11.79
CA VAL A 352 -20.25 4.50 -11.13
C VAL A 352 -20.42 5.12 -9.74
N ALA A 353 -19.33 5.26 -8.97
CA ALA A 353 -19.35 5.81 -7.62
C ALA A 353 -19.74 7.30 -7.58
N LYS A 354 -19.25 8.14 -8.51
CA LYS A 354 -19.60 9.58 -8.56
C LYS A 354 -21.09 9.81 -8.83
N LEU A 355 -21.74 8.88 -9.54
CA LEU A 355 -23.18 8.91 -9.79
C LEU A 355 -24.01 8.38 -8.61
N GLY A 356 -23.36 7.90 -7.54
CA GLY A 356 -24.02 7.45 -6.32
C GLY A 356 -24.35 5.95 -6.29
N PHE A 357 -23.90 5.18 -7.27
CA PHE A 357 -24.04 3.72 -7.25
C PHE A 357 -22.88 3.09 -6.48
N TYR A 358 -23.19 2.32 -5.44
CA TYR A 358 -22.21 1.62 -4.61
C TYR A 358 -22.82 0.36 -4.04
N LEU A 359 -21.98 -0.65 -3.80
CA LEU A 359 -22.39 -1.89 -3.15
C LEU A 359 -22.56 -1.67 -1.66
N THR A 360 -23.61 -2.26 -1.08
CA THR A 360 -23.77 -2.31 0.36
C THR A 360 -23.36 -3.69 0.88
N ASP A 361 -22.78 -3.76 2.08
CA ASP A 361 -22.39 -5.04 2.71
C ASP A 361 -23.62 -5.96 2.97
N THR A 362 -24.84 -5.50 2.72
CA THR A 362 -26.09 -6.28 2.78
C THR A 362 -26.45 -7.00 1.48
N ASP A 363 -25.78 -6.73 0.37
CA ASP A 363 -26.08 -7.32 -0.95
C ASP A 363 -25.26 -8.61 -1.25
N GLN A 364 -24.52 -9.14 -0.27
CA GLN A 364 -23.82 -10.43 -0.37
C GLN A 364 -24.65 -11.59 0.22
N GLY A 365 -25.98 -11.54 0.02
CA GLY A 365 -26.93 -12.54 0.50
C GLY A 365 -27.04 -13.78 -0.39
#